data_AF-A0A6N1YBC1-F1
#
_entry.id   AF-A0A6N1YBC1-F1
#
_cell.length_a   1.000
_cell.length_b   1.000
_cell.length_c   1.000
_cell.angle_alpha   90.00
_cell.angle_beta   90.00
_cell.angle_gamma   90.00
#
_symmetry.space_group_name_H-M   'P 1'
#
loop_
_entity.id
_entity.type
_entity.pdbx_description
1 polymer ?
#
loop_
_entity_poly.entity_id
_entity_poly.type
_entity_poly.pdbx_seq_one_letter_code
_entity_poly.pdbx_strand_id
1 'polypeptide(L)' 'MSAIYESSTVEASRLAFIDTLTAEFTMRTGVGVYVYLTPVDINSLFRRYLKERQTIAIFVRQYVRNYSIENNI' A
#
# COMPACT_ATOMS: atom_id res chain seq x y z
N MET A 1 19.22 16.34 15.01
CA MET A 1 17.76 16.26 15.28
C MET A 1 16.91 15.98 14.03
N SER A 2 17.50 15.80 12.84
CA SER A 2 16.78 15.58 11.57
C SER A 2 16.35 14.13 11.31
N ALA A 3 17.15 13.14 11.73
CA ALA A 3 16.87 11.72 11.45
C ALA A 3 15.59 11.17 12.14
N ILE A 4 15.26 11.69 13.32
CA ILE A 4 14.06 11.25 14.08
C ILE A 4 12.78 11.73 13.38
N TYR A 5 12.78 12.96 12.87
CA TYR A 5 11.65 13.53 12.14
C TYR A 5 11.43 12.81 10.81
N GLU A 6 12.50 12.57 10.04
CA GLU A 6 12.43 11.83 8.78
C GLU A 6 11.94 10.38 8.97
N SER A 7 12.37 9.72 10.05
CA SER A 7 11.85 8.40 10.42
C SER A 7 10.36 8.45 10.76
N SER A 8 9.90 9.50 11.45
CA SER A 8 8.50 9.64 11.88
C SER A 8 7.55 9.90 10.71
N THR A 9 7.98 10.68 9.72
CA THR A 9 7.17 11.02 8.54
C THR A 9 7.08 9.85 7.57
N VAL A 10 8.17 9.08 7.41
CA VAL A 10 8.17 7.84 6.64
C VAL A 10 7.24 6.81 7.28
N GLU A 11 7.24 6.69 8.61
CA GLU A 11 6.37 5.74 9.30
C GLU A 11 4.90 6.14 9.23
N ALA A 12 4.56 7.42 9.40
CA ALA A 12 3.21 7.91 9.17
C ALA A 12 2.74 7.66 7.72
N SER A 13 3.62 7.86 6.75
CA SER A 13 3.34 7.58 5.33
C SER A 13 3.14 6.10 5.06
N ARG A 14 3.89 5.23 5.76
CA ARG A 14 3.74 3.77 5.68
C ARG A 14 2.39 3.33 6.23
N LEU A 15 1.99 3.83 7.40
CA LEU A 15 0.68 3.52 7.99
C LEU A 15 -0.46 3.96 7.08
N ALA A 16 -0.43 5.19 6.59
CA ALA A 16 -1.43 5.69 5.63
C ALA A 16 -1.48 4.85 4.34
N PHE A 17 -0.33 4.36 3.87
CA PHE A 17 -0.25 3.47 2.73
C PHE A 17 -0.93 2.12 3.00
N ILE A 18 -0.64 1.50 4.13
CA ILE A 18 -1.22 0.21 4.53
C ILE A 18 -2.73 0.35 4.74
N ASP A 19 -3.19 1.41 5.38
CA ASP A 19 -4.62 1.67 5.60
C ASP A 19 -5.36 1.84 4.27
N THR A 20 -4.81 2.65 3.36
CA THR A 20 -5.39 2.86 2.04
C THR A 20 -5.43 1.56 1.22
N LEU A 21 -4.35 0.78 1.27
CA LEU A 21 -4.26 -0.52 0.60
C LEU A 21 -5.28 -1.51 1.17
N THR A 22 -5.40 -1.59 2.48
CA THR A 22 -6.36 -2.46 3.17
C THR A 22 -7.80 -2.08 2.84
N ALA A 23 -8.11 -0.78 2.79
CA ALA A 23 -9.43 -0.28 2.42
C ALA A 23 -9.79 -0.63 0.97
N GLU A 24 -8.87 -0.43 0.02
CA GLU A 24 -9.12 -0.75 -1.40
C GLU A 24 -9.28 -2.27 -1.64
N PHE A 25 -8.47 -3.11 -0.96
CA PHE A 25 -8.66 -4.57 -0.98
C PHE A 25 -10.01 -4.97 -0.39
N THR A 26 -10.38 -4.44 0.77
CA THR A 26 -11.67 -4.72 1.41
C THR A 26 -12.83 -4.31 0.53
N MET A 27 -12.75 -3.14 -0.12
CA MET A 27 -13.80 -2.65 -1.00
C MET A 27 -14.00 -3.54 -2.24
N ARG A 28 -12.92 -4.12 -2.78
CA ARG A 28 -12.99 -4.98 -3.98
C ARG A 28 -13.33 -6.43 -3.68
N THR A 29 -12.74 -6.98 -2.62
CA THR A 29 -12.74 -8.43 -2.34
C THR A 29 -13.59 -8.82 -1.14
N GLY A 30 -14.01 -7.84 -0.32
CA GLY A 30 -14.70 -8.07 0.95
C GLY A 30 -13.78 -8.40 2.13
N VAL A 31 -12.47 -8.57 1.90
CA VAL A 31 -11.50 -8.88 2.96
C VAL A 31 -10.24 -8.02 2.86
N GLY A 32 -9.52 -7.90 3.98
CA GLY A 32 -8.31 -7.07 4.07
C GLY A 32 -7.13 -7.63 3.28
N VAL A 33 -6.16 -6.74 3.00
CA VAL A 33 -4.97 -7.04 2.17
C VAL A 33 -4.15 -8.24 2.67
N TYR A 34 -4.07 -8.47 3.98
CA TYR A 34 -3.26 -9.53 4.58
C TYR A 34 -3.74 -10.96 4.28
N VAL A 35 -4.94 -11.12 3.71
CA VAL A 35 -5.38 -12.42 3.15
C VAL A 35 -4.60 -12.77 1.89
N TYR A 36 -4.15 -11.75 1.14
CA TYR A 36 -3.52 -11.91 -0.16
C TYR A 36 -2.02 -11.64 -0.14
N LEU A 37 -1.57 -10.68 0.65
CA LEU A 37 -0.18 -10.23 0.67
C LEU A 37 0.44 -10.42 2.05
N THR A 38 1.69 -10.89 2.08
CA THR A 38 2.46 -10.95 3.31
C THR A 38 2.94 -9.55 3.72
N PRO A 39 3.33 -9.33 4.99
CA PRO A 39 3.97 -8.09 5.40
C PRO A 39 5.22 -7.73 4.58
N VAL A 40 5.94 -8.72 4.07
CA VAL A 40 7.13 -8.52 3.22
C VAL A 40 6.74 -7.97 1.85
N ASP A 41 5.64 -8.47 1.27
CA ASP A 41 5.12 -7.99 -0.02
C ASP A 41 4.63 -6.55 0.09
N ILE A 42 3.88 -6.23 1.16
CA ILE A 42 3.38 -4.89 1.43
C ILE A 42 4.54 -3.90 1.61
N ASN A 43 5.59 -4.29 2.35
CA ASN A 43 6.78 -3.46 2.51
C ASN A 43 7.51 -3.23 1.17
N SER A 44 7.60 -4.25 0.33
CA SER A 44 8.21 -4.14 -1.00
C SER A 44 7.38 -3.22 -1.91
N LEU A 45 6.05 -3.32 -1.83
CA LEU A 45 5.13 -2.46 -2.57
C LEU A 45 5.20 -1.00 -2.10
N PHE A 46 5.32 -0.75 -0.80
CA PHE A 46 5.52 0.59 -0.25
C PHE A 46 6.84 1.20 -0.75
N ARG A 47 7.93 0.43 -0.78
CA ARG A 47 9.21 0.88 -1.36
C ARG A 47 9.10 1.19 -2.85
N ARG A 48 8.21 0.50 -3.59
CA ARG A 48 7.92 0.82 -4.99
C ARG A 48 7.18 2.15 -5.08
N TYR A 49 6.14 2.34 -4.26
CA TYR A 49 5.40 3.60 -4.18
C TYR A 49 6.32 4.81 -3.92
N LEU A 50 7.29 4.70 -3.00
CA LEU A 50 8.23 5.79 -2.70
C LEU A 50 9.07 6.26 -3.90
N LYS A 51 9.17 5.46 -4.96
CA LYS A 51 9.89 5.81 -6.20
C LYS A 51 8.98 6.46 -7.25
N GLU A 52 7.67 6.44 -7.03
CA GLU A 52 6.66 6.97 -7.94
C GLU A 52 6.33 8.43 -7.59
N ARG A 53 5.89 9.20 -8.59
CA ARG A 53 5.43 10.60 -8.37
C ARG A 53 3.93 10.70 -8.07
N GLN A 54 3.26 9.56 -7.88
CA GLN A 54 1.82 9.47 -7.71
C GLN A 54 1.42 9.57 -6.24
N THR A 55 0.16 9.93 -5.96
CA THR A 55 -0.38 9.86 -4.59
C THR A 55 -0.62 8.40 -4.17
N ILE A 56 -0.63 8.13 -2.86
CA ILE A 56 -0.95 6.79 -2.30
C ILE A 56 -2.24 6.25 -2.93
N ALA A 57 -3.31 7.05 -2.95
CA ALA A 57 -4.61 6.62 -3.44
C ALA A 57 -4.59 6.18 -4.91
N ILE A 58 -3.90 6.94 -5.78
CA ILE A 58 -3.81 6.60 -7.21
C ILE A 58 -2.99 5.32 -7.38
N PHE A 59 -1.83 5.24 -6.74
CA PHE A 59 -0.95 4.08 -6.82
C PHE A 59 -1.64 2.81 -6.33
N VAL A 60 -2.29 2.87 -5.16
CA VAL A 60 -3.01 1.75 -4.56
C VAL A 60 -4.14 1.29 -5.48
N ARG A 61 -4.99 2.20 -5.96
CA ARG A 61 -6.12 1.84 -6.82
C ARG A 61 -5.67 1.14 -8.10
N GLN A 62 -4.59 1.61 -8.72
CA GLN A 62 -4.00 0.96 -9.90
C GLN A 62 -3.46 -0.43 -9.55
N TYR A 63 -2.72 -0.54 -8.44
CA TYR A 63 -2.17 -1.81 -8.00
C TYR A 63 -3.26 -2.85 -7.72
N VAL A 64 -4.27 -2.52 -6.91
CA VAL A 64 -5.32 -3.47 -6.56
C VAL A 64 -6.16 -3.85 -7.77
N ARG A 65 -6.43 -2.91 -8.69
CA ARG A 65 -7.10 -3.23 -9.96
C ARG A 65 -6.32 -4.24 -10.80
N ASN A 66 -5.01 -4.05 -10.96
CA ASN A 66 -4.19 -4.96 -11.75
C ASN A 66 -4.08 -6.32 -11.06
N TYR A 67 -3.86 -6.31 -9.74
CA TYR A 67 -3.81 -7.52 -8.92
C TYR A 67 -5.11 -8.33 -9.01
N SER A 68 -6.27 -7.66 -8.99
CA SER A 68 -7.57 -8.32 -9.06
C SER A 68 -7.80 -8.98 -10.43
N ILE A 69 -7.38 -8.32 -11.52
CA ILE A 69 -7.43 -8.88 -12.88
C ILE A 69 -6.49 -10.08 -13.02
N GLU A 70 -5.26 -9.97 -12.53
CA GLU A 70 -4.23 -11.01 -12.64
C GLU A 70 -4.60 -12.27 -11.84
N ASN A 71 -5.27 -12.11 -10.70
CA ASN A 71 -5.61 -13.21 -9.79
C ASN A 71 -7.07 -13.65 -9.88
N ASN A 72 -7.88 -13.01 -10.73
CA ASN A 72 -9.31 -13.27 -10.90
C ASN A 72 -10.09 -13.21 -9.57
N ILE A 73 -9.85 -12.13 -8.80
CA ILE A 73 -10.51 -11.83 -7.52
C ILE A 73 -11.23 -10.49 -7.54
#